data_AF-A0A924QRL4-F1
#
_entry.id   AF-A0A924QRL4-F1
#
_cell.length_a   1.000
_cell.length_b   1.000
_cell.length_c   1.000
_cell.angle_alpha   90.00
_cell.angle_beta   90.00
_cell.angle_gamma   90.00
#
_symmetry.space_group_name_H-M   'P 1'
#
loop_
_entity.id
_entity.type
_entity.pdbx_description
1 polymer ?
#
loop_
_entity_poly.entity_id
_entity_poly.type
_entity_poly.pdbx_seq_one_letter_code
_entity_poly.pdbx_strand_id
1 'polypeptide(L)'
;MSVTSVRTLVGAIAAFVLIVGGAVVVLGGGLAAPASAAPSVLSETQRAQIRSTIFDTRWDYTTQNLRDTPRPPVEDSRTVLDQDWSRVVAGCLGEKGFAVEQTGGGFTYLGSSGLAPASYAVVNYECSISNVPLSSVLDLLGPQHLDALYAYWTGIVTPCLELAGQTVSDPPGINAFRVRASAQWDPFVAVRETYAAADVPLFESRCPPIPTWLNLGGDEGDGG
;
A
#
# COMPACT_ATOMS: atom_id res chain seq x y z
N MET A 1 -6.72 48.72 -29.56
CA MET A 1 -5.39 49.34 -29.69
C MET A 1 -4.40 48.32 -29.12
N SER A 2 -4.01 47.29 -29.89
CA SER A 2 -2.96 47.27 -30.93
C SER A 2 -1.57 47.59 -30.37
N VAL A 3 -0.75 46.56 -30.12
CA VAL A 3 0.67 46.36 -30.56
C VAL A 3 0.95 44.86 -30.32
N THR A 4 1.19 43.91 -31.25
CA THR A 4 1.98 43.76 -32.48
C THR A 4 3.39 43.17 -32.24
N SER A 5 3.56 41.92 -32.73
CA SER A 5 4.78 41.24 -33.23
C SER A 5 5.88 40.87 -32.21
N VAL A 6 6.72 39.83 -32.38
CA VAL A 6 7.56 39.38 -33.51
C VAL A 6 7.93 37.89 -33.24
N ARG A 7 7.61 36.89 -34.09
CA ARG A 7 8.32 36.38 -35.28
C ARG A 7 9.69 35.68 -35.06
N THR A 8 9.71 34.38 -35.41
CA THR A 8 10.78 33.60 -36.10
C THR A 8 12.02 33.14 -35.35
N LEU A 9 12.29 31.82 -35.41
CA LEU A 9 13.48 31.31 -36.11
C LEU A 9 13.33 29.82 -36.48
N VAL A 10 13.26 29.62 -37.79
CA VAL A 10 13.47 28.37 -38.52
C VAL A 10 14.98 28.10 -38.52
N GLY A 11 15.38 26.89 -38.15
CA GLY A 11 16.77 26.42 -38.26
C GLY A 11 16.80 25.01 -38.83
N ALA A 12 16.89 24.90 -40.15
CA ALA A 12 17.38 23.72 -40.83
C ALA A 12 18.90 23.82 -40.95
N ILE A 13 19.62 22.68 -40.92
CA ILE A 13 20.66 22.28 -41.90
C ILE A 13 21.43 21.04 -41.37
N ALA A 14 21.30 19.97 -42.17
CA ALA A 14 22.25 18.94 -42.59
C ALA A 14 23.45 18.51 -41.70
N ALA A 15 23.65 17.20 -41.61
CA ALA A 15 24.84 16.55 -42.19
C ALA A 15 24.63 15.04 -42.35
N PHE A 16 24.74 14.61 -43.60
CA PHE A 16 24.86 13.22 -44.05
C PHE A 16 26.28 12.74 -43.72
N VAL A 17 26.43 11.67 -42.95
CA VAL A 17 27.71 10.94 -42.84
C VAL A 17 27.46 9.48 -43.19
N LEU A 18 27.75 9.17 -44.47
CA LEU A 18 27.97 7.83 -44.97
C LEU A 18 29.33 7.34 -44.45
N ILE A 19 29.34 6.38 -43.53
CA ILE A 19 30.51 5.52 -43.31
C ILE A 19 30.16 4.13 -43.84
N VAL A 20 30.72 3.85 -45.01
CA VAL A 20 30.85 2.53 -45.60
C VAL A 20 32.04 1.83 -44.95
N GLY A 21 31.85 0.58 -44.54
CA GLY A 21 32.96 -0.37 -44.39
C GLY A 21 33.02 -1.08 -43.04
N GLY A 22 32.78 -2.39 -43.07
CA GLY A 22 33.15 -3.27 -41.96
C GLY A 22 32.10 -4.33 -41.65
N ALA A 23 31.92 -5.31 -42.54
CA ALA A 23 31.27 -6.56 -42.19
C ALA A 23 32.12 -7.29 -41.15
N VAL A 24 31.70 -7.26 -39.88
CA VAL A 24 32.11 -8.24 -38.88
C VAL A 24 30.85 -8.98 -38.46
N VAL A 25 30.67 -10.17 -39.04
CA VAL A 25 29.69 -11.15 -38.58
C VAL A 25 30.21 -11.71 -37.26
N VAL A 26 29.85 -11.07 -36.14
CA VAL A 26 30.00 -11.65 -34.80
C VAL A 26 28.83 -12.61 -34.61
N LEU A 27 29.04 -13.87 -34.97
CA LEU A 27 28.28 -15.01 -34.46
C LEU A 27 28.66 -15.21 -32.98
N GLY A 28 28.24 -14.27 -32.13
CA GLY A 28 28.42 -14.31 -30.68
C GLY A 28 27.09 -14.67 -30.05
N GLY A 29 27.03 -15.82 -29.38
CA GLY A 29 25.83 -16.38 -28.79
C GLY A 29 24.99 -15.35 -28.03
N GLY A 30 23.68 -15.42 -28.24
CA GLY A 30 22.70 -14.68 -27.46
C GLY A 30 22.86 -15.05 -25.99
N LEU A 31 23.69 -14.28 -25.28
CA LEU A 31 23.58 -14.07 -23.86
C LEU A 31 22.18 -13.48 -23.68
N ALA A 32 21.22 -14.35 -23.35
CA ALA A 32 19.99 -13.93 -22.73
C ALA A 32 20.42 -13.02 -21.58
N ALA A 33 20.15 -11.72 -21.71
CA ALA A 33 20.31 -10.80 -20.60
C ALA A 33 19.63 -11.48 -19.40
N PRO A 34 20.29 -11.59 -18.24
CA PRO A 34 19.61 -12.11 -17.06
C PRO A 34 18.35 -11.28 -16.94
N ALA A 35 17.19 -11.93 -17.00
CA ALA A 35 15.92 -11.29 -16.72
C ALA A 35 16.15 -10.58 -15.40
N SER A 36 16.26 -9.25 -15.43
CA SER A 36 16.47 -8.47 -14.22
C SER A 36 15.29 -8.84 -13.35
N ALA A 37 15.57 -9.60 -12.29
CA ALA A 37 14.57 -9.99 -11.34
C ALA A 37 13.95 -8.67 -10.89
N ALA A 38 12.68 -8.44 -11.25
CA ALA A 38 12.00 -7.23 -10.83
C ALA A 38 12.18 -7.12 -9.31
N PRO A 39 12.46 -5.92 -8.78
CA PRO A 39 12.59 -5.76 -7.34
C PRO A 39 11.34 -6.33 -6.69
N SER A 40 11.53 -7.25 -5.75
CA SER A 40 10.46 -7.87 -4.95
C SER A 40 9.80 -6.88 -3.98
N VAL A 41 10.42 -5.71 -3.83
CA VAL A 41 10.04 -4.58 -2.98
C VAL A 41 9.36 -3.52 -3.86
N LEU A 42 8.24 -2.97 -3.39
CA LEU A 42 7.59 -1.85 -4.08
C LEU A 42 8.54 -0.65 -4.14
N SER A 43 8.73 -0.09 -5.33
CA SER A 43 9.39 1.21 -5.50
C SER A 43 8.51 2.35 -4.98
N GLU A 44 9.11 3.51 -4.68
CA GLU A 44 8.35 4.70 -4.24
C GLU A 44 7.28 5.11 -5.26
N THR A 45 7.58 5.05 -6.56
CA THR A 45 6.60 5.35 -7.61
C THR A 45 5.41 4.38 -7.56
N GLN A 46 5.65 3.08 -7.31
CA GLN A 46 4.56 2.11 -7.18
C GLN A 46 3.75 2.33 -5.90
N ARG A 47 4.40 2.63 -4.76
CA ARG A 47 3.72 2.99 -3.51
C ARG A 47 2.86 4.23 -3.69
N ALA A 48 3.37 5.27 -4.33
CA ALA A 48 2.63 6.49 -4.64
C ALA A 48 1.44 6.22 -5.56
N GLN A 49 1.58 5.34 -6.56
CA GLN A 49 0.48 4.95 -7.44
C GLN A 49 -0.63 4.18 -6.69
N ILE A 50 -0.25 3.22 -5.84
CA ILE A 50 -1.19 2.48 -4.98
C ILE A 50 -1.90 3.44 -4.01
N ARG A 51 -1.14 4.32 -3.36
CA ARG A 51 -1.63 5.37 -2.44
C ARG A 51 -2.67 6.25 -3.12
N SER A 52 -2.36 6.82 -4.29
CA SER A 52 -3.32 7.64 -5.05
C SER A 52 -4.58 6.85 -5.36
N THR A 53 -4.45 5.64 -5.90
CA THR A 53 -5.59 4.79 -6.29
C THR A 53 -6.54 4.53 -5.11
N ILE A 54 -5.99 4.14 -3.95
CA ILE A 54 -6.79 3.88 -2.74
C ILE A 54 -7.42 5.16 -2.22
N PHE A 55 -6.66 6.25 -2.16
CA PHE A 55 -7.15 7.50 -1.59
C PHE A 55 -8.22 8.15 -2.48
N ASP A 56 -8.09 8.05 -3.81
CA ASP A 56 -9.05 8.55 -4.79
C ASP A 56 -10.35 7.77 -4.68
N THR A 57 -10.28 6.43 -4.69
CA THR A 57 -11.46 5.55 -4.53
C THR A 57 -12.23 5.86 -3.24
N ARG A 58 -11.51 6.07 -2.13
CA ARG A 58 -12.14 6.40 -0.83
C ARG A 58 -12.72 7.82 -0.80
N TRP A 59 -12.06 8.76 -1.47
CA TRP A 59 -12.55 10.13 -1.55
C TRP A 59 -13.83 10.21 -2.39
N ASP A 60 -13.89 9.48 -3.50
CA ASP A 60 -15.08 9.37 -4.34
C ASP A 60 -16.27 8.81 -3.56
N TYR A 61 -16.05 7.81 -2.69
CA TYR A 61 -17.09 7.30 -1.78
C TYR A 61 -17.52 8.35 -0.75
N THR A 62 -16.56 9.11 -0.20
CA THR A 62 -16.82 10.14 0.83
C THR A 62 -17.61 11.33 0.28
N THR A 63 -17.34 11.72 -0.97
CA THR A 63 -17.89 12.95 -1.60
C THR A 63 -19.23 12.77 -2.29
N GLN A 64 -19.80 11.56 -2.35
CA GLN A 64 -21.14 11.35 -2.91
C GLN A 64 -22.19 12.30 -2.31
N ASN A 65 -21.99 12.72 -1.05
CA ASN A 65 -22.85 13.66 -0.32
C ASN A 65 -22.17 14.99 0.06
N LEU A 66 -20.94 15.27 -0.39
CA LEU A 66 -20.12 16.41 0.04
C LEU A 66 -19.43 17.15 -1.14
N ARG A 67 -20.21 17.56 -2.15
CA ARG A 67 -19.70 18.05 -3.45
C ARG A 67 -18.75 19.25 -3.40
N ASP A 68 -18.78 20.07 -2.35
CA ASP A 68 -17.96 21.29 -2.23
C ASP A 68 -16.91 21.22 -1.12
N THR A 69 -16.70 20.04 -0.52
CA THR A 69 -15.72 19.89 0.56
C THR A 69 -14.34 19.60 -0.02
N PRO A 70 -13.29 20.36 0.35
CA PRO A 70 -11.94 20.06 -0.12
C PRO A 70 -11.42 18.76 0.51
N ARG A 71 -10.64 18.00 -0.27
CA ARG A 71 -9.97 16.79 0.20
C ARG A 71 -8.85 17.17 1.18
N PRO A 72 -8.82 16.59 2.40
CA PRO A 72 -7.72 16.83 3.31
C PRO A 72 -6.42 16.19 2.76
N PRO A 73 -5.27 16.86 2.89
CA PRO A 73 -3.98 16.24 2.59
C PRO A 73 -3.64 15.19 3.66
N VAL A 74 -3.07 14.06 3.24
CA VAL A 74 -2.56 13.02 4.13
C VAL A 74 -1.24 12.52 3.55
N GLU A 75 -0.16 12.74 4.31
CA GLU A 75 1.21 12.43 3.88
C GLU A 75 1.64 11.06 4.40
N ASP A 76 1.21 10.71 5.61
CA ASP A 76 1.58 9.47 6.29
C ASP A 76 0.44 8.44 6.24
N SER A 77 0.69 7.34 5.53
CA SER A 77 -0.25 6.22 5.45
C SER A 77 0.46 4.92 5.74
N ARG A 78 0.13 4.32 6.88
CA ARG A 78 0.60 2.97 7.19
C ARG A 78 -0.39 1.93 6.71
N THR A 79 0.13 0.76 6.39
CA THR A 79 -0.69 -0.42 6.13
C THR A 79 -0.94 -1.13 7.45
N VAL A 80 -2.19 -1.46 7.74
CA VAL A 80 -2.63 -2.15 8.95
C VAL A 80 -3.31 -3.45 8.58
N LEU A 81 -3.32 -4.42 9.48
CA LEU A 81 -4.05 -5.67 9.23
C LEU A 81 -5.55 -5.41 9.17
N ASP A 82 -6.24 -6.17 8.33
CA ASP A 82 -7.68 -6.01 8.08
C ASP A 82 -8.52 -6.09 9.36
N GLN A 83 -8.21 -7.03 10.25
CA GLN A 83 -8.94 -7.20 11.51
C GLN A 83 -8.68 -6.07 12.52
N ASP A 84 -7.56 -5.37 12.40
CA ASP A 84 -7.21 -4.25 13.28
C ASP A 84 -7.68 -2.90 12.75
N TRP A 85 -8.05 -2.85 11.46
CA TRP A 85 -8.41 -1.63 10.77
C TRP A 85 -9.51 -0.86 11.48
N SER A 86 -10.62 -1.51 11.83
CA SER A 86 -11.75 -0.88 12.51
C SER A 86 -11.38 -0.33 13.88
N ARG A 87 -10.58 -1.07 14.65
CA ARG A 87 -10.03 -0.64 15.96
C ARG A 87 -9.18 0.61 15.81
N VAL A 88 -8.25 0.61 14.87
CA VAL A 88 -7.32 1.71 14.64
C VAL A 88 -8.05 2.96 14.14
N VAL A 89 -8.98 2.82 13.20
CA VAL A 89 -9.76 3.95 12.68
C VAL A 89 -10.66 4.54 13.76
N ALA A 90 -11.33 3.72 14.58
CA ALA A 90 -12.13 4.20 15.70
C ALA A 90 -11.31 4.94 16.75
N GLY A 91 -10.08 4.47 17.04
CA GLY A 91 -9.14 5.18 17.90
C GLY A 91 -8.84 6.58 17.38
N CYS A 92 -8.50 6.69 16.09
CA CYS A 92 -8.27 7.99 15.43
C CYS A 92 -9.51 8.90 15.48
N LEU A 93 -10.71 8.37 15.24
CA LEU A 93 -11.96 9.12 15.35
C LEU A 93 -12.19 9.65 16.77
N GLY A 94 -11.92 8.83 17.79
CA GLY A 94 -12.02 9.21 19.20
C GLY A 94 -11.05 10.32 19.57
N GLU A 95 -9.80 10.24 19.12
CA GLU A 95 -8.78 11.30 19.30
C GLU A 95 -9.21 12.63 18.66
N LYS A 96 -9.99 12.58 17.58
CA LYS A 96 -10.55 13.74 16.88
C LYS A 96 -11.89 14.22 17.49
N GLY A 97 -12.34 13.62 18.59
CA GLY A 97 -13.54 14.03 19.33
C GLY A 97 -14.86 13.43 18.87
N PHE A 98 -14.82 12.37 18.05
CA PHE A 98 -16.03 11.65 17.62
C PHE A 98 -16.30 10.46 18.55
N ALA A 99 -17.53 10.33 19.02
CA ALA A 99 -17.95 9.17 19.81
C ALA A 99 -18.25 8.00 18.86
N VAL A 100 -17.48 6.92 19.02
CA VAL A 100 -17.60 5.70 18.23
C VAL A 100 -17.59 4.49 19.16
N GLU A 101 -18.34 3.46 18.80
CA GLU A 101 -18.39 2.18 19.51
C GLU A 101 -17.95 1.06 18.58
N GLN A 102 -17.11 0.15 19.06
CA GLN A 102 -16.72 -1.04 18.29
C GLN A 102 -17.89 -2.02 18.22
N THR A 103 -18.26 -2.43 17.01
CA THR A 103 -19.38 -3.34 16.76
C THR A 103 -19.04 -4.31 15.65
N GLY A 104 -18.89 -5.60 15.98
CA GLY A 104 -18.82 -6.70 15.02
C GLY A 104 -17.87 -6.48 13.84
N GLY A 105 -16.56 -6.42 14.10
CA GLY A 105 -15.53 -6.21 13.06
C GLY A 105 -15.46 -4.81 12.47
N GLY A 106 -16.46 -3.95 12.72
CA GLY A 106 -16.49 -2.54 12.36
C GLY A 106 -16.72 -1.64 13.58
N PHE A 107 -17.15 -0.41 13.34
CA PHE A 107 -17.52 0.54 14.39
C PHE A 107 -18.79 1.32 14.01
N THR A 108 -19.54 1.73 15.03
CA THR A 108 -20.76 2.53 14.90
C THR A 108 -20.50 3.95 15.38
N TYR A 109 -20.88 4.94 14.57
CA TYR A 109 -20.83 6.35 14.95
C TYR A 109 -22.01 6.69 15.86
N LEU A 110 -21.72 7.16 17.07
CA LEU A 110 -22.72 7.51 18.08
C LEU A 110 -23.04 9.01 18.12
N GLY A 111 -22.23 9.83 17.45
CA GLY A 111 -22.37 11.29 17.44
C GLY A 111 -21.06 12.00 17.75
N SER A 112 -21.13 13.33 17.84
CA SER A 112 -20.00 14.18 18.21
C SER A 112 -20.49 15.31 19.11
N SER A 113 -19.63 15.77 20.02
CA SER A 113 -19.91 16.90 20.89
C SER A 113 -19.70 18.22 20.13
N GLY A 114 -20.71 18.61 19.34
CA GLY A 114 -20.74 19.92 18.68
C GLY A 114 -20.03 20.00 17.33
N LEU A 115 -19.66 18.87 16.72
CA LEU A 115 -19.14 18.81 15.36
C LEU A 115 -20.27 18.53 14.36
N ALA A 116 -20.15 19.06 13.14
CA ALA A 116 -21.13 18.82 12.10
C ALA A 116 -20.99 17.38 11.53
N PRO A 117 -22.08 16.73 11.09
CA PRO A 117 -21.99 15.43 10.42
C PRO A 117 -21.07 15.42 9.18
N ALA A 118 -21.00 16.54 8.43
CA ALA A 118 -20.06 16.69 7.32
C ALA A 118 -18.59 16.60 7.78
N SER A 119 -18.29 17.07 8.99
CA SER A 119 -16.96 16.93 9.60
C SER A 119 -16.62 15.46 9.88
N TYR A 120 -17.62 14.64 10.26
CA TYR A 120 -17.38 13.21 10.48
C TYR A 120 -16.93 12.51 9.20
N ALA A 121 -17.55 12.75 8.05
CA ALA A 121 -17.16 12.10 6.80
C ALA A 121 -15.72 12.43 6.38
N VAL A 122 -15.31 13.70 6.51
CA VAL A 122 -13.93 14.14 6.21
C VAL A 122 -12.91 13.53 7.17
N VAL A 123 -13.21 13.53 8.48
CA VAL A 123 -12.30 12.98 9.49
C VAL A 123 -12.23 11.46 9.40
N ASN A 124 -13.35 10.80 9.13
CA ASN A 124 -13.38 9.36 8.86
C ASN A 124 -12.55 9.00 7.63
N TYR A 125 -12.62 9.82 6.57
CA TYR A 125 -11.74 9.68 5.42
C TYR A 125 -10.27 9.78 5.84
N GLU A 126 -9.87 10.87 6.51
CA GLU A 126 -8.49 11.10 6.98
C GLU A 126 -7.98 9.92 7.83
N CYS A 127 -8.75 9.50 8.84
CA CYS A 127 -8.41 8.36 9.70
C CYS A 127 -8.30 7.06 8.92
N SER A 128 -9.18 6.83 7.96
CA SER A 128 -9.17 5.63 7.12
C SER A 128 -7.95 5.61 6.22
N ILE A 129 -7.63 6.70 5.52
CA ILE A 129 -6.50 6.73 4.57
C ILE A 129 -5.13 6.81 5.26
N SER A 130 -5.07 7.29 6.51
CA SER A 130 -3.85 7.20 7.33
C SER A 130 -3.57 5.76 7.79
N ASN A 131 -4.59 4.89 7.78
CA ASN A 131 -4.53 3.50 8.23
C ASN A 131 -5.16 2.57 7.18
N VAL A 132 -4.43 2.26 6.12
CA VAL A 132 -4.94 1.48 4.99
C VAL A 132 -4.94 -0.01 5.35
N PRO A 133 -6.07 -0.74 5.22
CA PRO A 133 -6.12 -2.16 5.49
C PRO A 133 -5.33 -2.93 4.43
N LEU A 134 -4.67 -4.00 4.86
CA LEU A 134 -3.79 -4.80 4.03
C LEU A 134 -4.48 -5.29 2.76
N SER A 135 -5.72 -5.80 2.84
CA SER A 135 -6.49 -6.23 1.66
C SER A 135 -6.54 -5.16 0.55
N SER A 136 -6.74 -3.88 0.89
CA SER A 136 -6.79 -2.80 -0.10
C SER A 136 -5.46 -2.62 -0.85
N VAL A 137 -4.33 -2.92 -0.19
CA VAL A 137 -3.01 -2.92 -0.83
C VAL A 137 -2.84 -4.17 -1.67
N LEU A 138 -3.18 -5.34 -1.13
CA LEU A 138 -3.02 -6.65 -1.80
C LEU A 138 -3.80 -6.73 -3.12
N ASP A 139 -5.00 -6.16 -3.16
CA ASP A 139 -5.84 -6.13 -4.36
C ASP A 139 -5.21 -5.35 -5.53
N LEU A 140 -4.19 -4.51 -5.25
CA LEU A 140 -3.45 -3.73 -6.23
C LEU A 140 -2.05 -4.28 -6.52
N LEU A 141 -1.65 -5.37 -5.87
CA LEU A 141 -0.32 -5.97 -6.08
C LEU A 141 -0.28 -6.86 -7.33
N GLY A 142 0.79 -6.68 -8.11
CA GLY A 142 1.15 -7.62 -9.17
C GLY A 142 1.73 -8.94 -8.63
N PRO A 143 1.76 -10.01 -9.46
CA PRO A 143 2.21 -11.35 -9.04
C PRO A 143 3.58 -11.39 -8.35
N GLN A 144 4.56 -10.61 -8.81
CA GLN A 144 5.89 -10.63 -8.21
C GLN A 144 5.91 -10.10 -6.76
N HIS A 145 5.04 -9.15 -6.40
CA HIS A 145 4.97 -8.62 -5.04
C HIS A 145 4.19 -9.57 -4.13
N LEU A 146 3.21 -10.29 -4.69
CA LEU A 146 2.53 -11.37 -3.97
C LEU A 146 3.50 -12.53 -3.67
N ASP A 147 4.40 -12.86 -4.59
CA ASP A 147 5.48 -13.83 -4.33
C ASP A 147 6.41 -13.36 -3.22
N ALA A 148 6.77 -12.07 -3.23
CA ALA A 148 7.60 -11.47 -2.21
C ALA A 148 6.93 -11.51 -0.82
N LEU A 149 5.64 -11.20 -0.76
CA LEU A 149 4.87 -11.29 0.48
C LEU A 149 4.75 -12.75 0.97
N TYR A 150 4.48 -13.68 0.07
CA TYR A 150 4.44 -15.10 0.41
C TYR A 150 5.78 -15.59 0.96
N ALA A 151 6.89 -15.22 0.32
CA ALA A 151 8.24 -15.54 0.79
C ALA A 151 8.55 -14.88 2.14
N TYR A 152 8.09 -13.65 2.37
CA TYR A 152 8.21 -12.97 3.66
C TYR A 152 7.44 -13.72 4.76
N TRP A 153 6.19 -14.07 4.52
CA TRP A 153 5.38 -14.79 5.50
C TRP A 153 5.93 -16.18 5.80
N THR A 154 6.26 -16.96 4.78
CA THR A 154 6.77 -18.33 4.96
C THR A 154 8.22 -18.40 5.46
N GLY A 155 9.07 -17.44 5.06
CA GLY A 155 10.49 -17.46 5.37
C GLY A 155 10.90 -16.64 6.59
N ILE A 156 10.09 -15.67 7.02
CA ILE A 156 10.42 -14.76 8.13
C ILE A 156 9.37 -14.85 9.23
N VAL A 157 8.09 -14.65 8.90
CA VAL A 157 7.04 -14.56 9.92
C VAL A 157 6.73 -15.93 10.54
N THR A 158 6.49 -16.96 9.73
CA THR A 158 6.19 -18.31 10.22
C THR A 158 7.29 -18.84 11.15
N PRO A 159 8.59 -18.84 10.77
CA PRO A 159 9.64 -19.28 11.68
C PRO A 159 9.75 -18.43 12.95
N CYS A 160 9.50 -17.12 12.87
CA CYS A 160 9.48 -16.26 14.06
C CYS A 160 8.38 -16.66 15.05
N LEU A 161 7.16 -16.91 14.53
CA LEU A 161 6.02 -17.35 15.34
C LEU A 161 6.28 -18.74 15.96
N GLU A 162 6.82 -19.68 15.19
CA GLU A 162 7.21 -21.00 15.67
C GLU A 162 8.26 -20.94 16.79
N LEU A 163 9.27 -20.08 16.63
CA LEU A 163 10.27 -19.81 17.68
C LEU A 163 9.65 -19.15 18.92
N ALA A 164 8.58 -18.38 18.75
CA ALA A 164 7.78 -17.83 19.85
C ALA A 164 6.79 -18.86 20.45
N GLY A 165 6.90 -20.15 20.08
CA GLY A 165 6.08 -21.23 20.61
C GLY A 165 4.68 -21.33 19.99
N GLN A 166 4.45 -20.70 18.85
CA GLN A 166 3.16 -20.71 18.17
C GLN A 166 3.11 -21.81 17.12
N THR A 167 1.95 -22.48 17.00
CA THR A 167 1.70 -23.40 15.89
C THR A 167 1.07 -22.64 14.74
N VAL A 168 1.75 -22.58 13.60
CA VAL A 168 1.24 -21.92 12.39
C VAL A 168 0.71 -22.98 11.42
N SER A 169 -0.40 -22.70 10.75
CA SER A 169 -0.94 -23.61 9.73
C SER A 169 -0.07 -23.62 8.48
N ASP A 170 0.00 -24.77 7.81
CA ASP A 170 0.76 -24.92 6.57
C ASP A 170 0.33 -23.87 5.53
N PRO A 171 1.28 -23.18 4.88
CA PRO A 171 0.94 -22.22 3.84
C PRO A 171 0.30 -22.91 2.63
N PRO A 172 -0.67 -22.26 1.96
CA PRO A 172 -1.16 -22.74 0.69
C PRO A 172 -0.04 -22.67 -0.35
N GLY A 173 -0.11 -23.50 -1.40
CA GLY A 173 0.84 -23.36 -2.52
C GLY A 173 0.79 -21.96 -3.14
N ILE A 174 1.92 -21.46 -3.65
CA ILE A 174 2.05 -20.08 -4.15
C ILE A 174 0.98 -19.67 -5.18
N ASN A 175 0.55 -20.59 -6.06
CA ASN A 175 -0.51 -20.30 -7.03
C ASN A 175 -1.86 -20.07 -6.34
N ALA A 176 -2.18 -20.83 -5.29
CA ALA A 176 -3.40 -20.64 -4.51
C ALA A 176 -3.34 -19.32 -3.72
N PHE A 177 -2.16 -18.98 -3.20
CA PHE A 177 -1.93 -17.69 -2.56
C PHE A 177 -2.21 -16.52 -3.51
N ARG A 178 -1.66 -16.52 -4.73
CA ARG A 178 -1.88 -15.43 -5.71
C ARG A 178 -3.36 -15.21 -6.08
N VAL A 179 -4.15 -16.28 -6.15
CA VAL A 179 -5.58 -16.18 -6.53
C VAL A 179 -6.43 -15.56 -5.40
N ARG A 180 -5.98 -15.67 -4.14
CA ARG A 180 -6.77 -15.29 -2.96
C ARG A 180 -5.94 -14.57 -1.90
N ALA A 181 -4.97 -13.75 -2.33
CA ALA A 181 -3.94 -13.18 -1.45
C ALA A 181 -4.52 -12.42 -0.25
N SER A 182 -5.68 -11.79 -0.40
CA SER A 182 -6.38 -11.06 0.66
C SER A 182 -7.30 -11.92 1.54
N ALA A 183 -7.57 -13.19 1.21
CA ALA A 183 -8.75 -13.89 1.73
C ALA A 183 -8.53 -15.19 2.51
N GLN A 184 -7.34 -15.83 2.50
CA GLN A 184 -7.28 -17.22 3.00
C GLN A 184 -6.11 -17.65 3.86
N TRP A 185 -4.96 -16.99 3.83
CA TRP A 185 -3.86 -17.42 4.69
C TRP A 185 -3.07 -16.23 5.22
N ASP A 186 -3.05 -16.12 6.54
CA ASP A 186 -2.24 -15.20 7.31
C ASP A 186 -1.62 -16.00 8.48
N PRO A 187 -0.28 -16.03 8.63
CA PRO A 187 0.39 -16.73 9.73
C PRO A 187 -0.13 -16.37 11.13
N PHE A 188 -0.71 -15.18 11.30
CA PHE A 188 -1.21 -14.68 12.58
C PHE A 188 -2.60 -15.18 12.96
N VAL A 189 -3.31 -15.90 12.09
CA VAL A 189 -4.64 -16.45 12.43
C VAL A 189 -4.58 -17.28 13.71
N ALA A 190 -3.61 -18.19 13.83
CA ALA A 190 -3.47 -19.05 15.01
C ALA A 190 -3.21 -18.25 16.30
N VAL A 191 -2.40 -17.18 16.21
CA VAL A 191 -2.15 -16.28 17.35
C VAL A 191 -3.45 -15.61 17.78
N ARG A 192 -4.22 -15.07 16.84
CA ARG A 192 -5.47 -14.38 17.14
C ARG A 192 -6.57 -15.30 17.65
N GLU A 193 -6.55 -16.57 17.26
CA GLU A 193 -7.48 -17.58 17.77
C GLU A 193 -7.10 -18.11 19.16
N THR A 194 -5.80 -18.10 19.49
CA THR A 194 -5.29 -18.68 20.74
C THR A 194 -5.26 -17.67 21.89
N TYR A 195 -4.94 -16.40 21.62
CA TYR A 195 -4.72 -15.39 22.66
C TYR A 195 -5.84 -14.35 22.71
N ALA A 196 -5.97 -13.70 23.86
CA ALA A 196 -6.87 -12.56 23.99
C ALA A 196 -6.42 -11.42 23.06
N ALA A 197 -7.38 -10.65 22.53
CA ALA A 197 -7.10 -9.54 21.61
C ALA A 197 -6.10 -8.51 22.20
N ALA A 198 -6.03 -8.37 23.52
CA ALA A 198 -5.08 -7.48 24.20
C ALA A 198 -3.61 -7.96 24.13
N ASP A 199 -3.39 -9.27 23.93
CA ASP A 199 -2.05 -9.89 23.90
C ASP A 199 -1.51 -10.02 22.47
N VAL A 200 -2.38 -10.03 21.46
CA VAL A 200 -1.99 -10.12 20.04
C VAL A 200 -0.92 -9.09 19.63
N PRO A 201 -1.00 -7.80 20.02
CA PRO A 201 0.02 -6.81 19.68
C PRO A 201 1.44 -7.17 20.15
N LEU A 202 1.57 -7.96 21.23
CA LEU A 202 2.88 -8.43 21.69
C LEU A 202 3.55 -9.31 20.63
N PHE A 203 2.81 -10.23 20.03
CA PHE A 203 3.33 -11.12 18.99
C PHE A 203 3.59 -10.36 17.68
N GLU A 204 2.67 -9.48 17.28
CA GLU A 204 2.81 -8.66 16.08
C GLU A 204 4.01 -7.72 16.16
N SER A 205 4.36 -7.23 17.36
CA SER A 205 5.56 -6.42 17.57
C SER A 205 6.88 -7.20 17.43
N ARG A 206 6.85 -8.52 17.71
CA ARG A 206 8.04 -9.40 17.67
C ARG A 206 8.24 -10.05 16.31
N CYS A 207 7.15 -10.39 15.64
CA CYS A 207 7.12 -11.04 14.34
C CYS A 207 6.30 -10.17 13.38
N PRO A 208 6.87 -9.09 12.82
CA PRO A 208 6.07 -8.09 12.11
C PRO A 208 5.20 -8.70 11.00
N PRO A 209 3.86 -8.60 11.09
CA PRO A 209 2.95 -9.29 10.18
C PRO A 209 2.96 -8.68 8.77
N ILE A 210 3.26 -7.39 8.68
CA ILE A 210 3.29 -6.63 7.43
C ILE A 210 4.74 -6.18 7.19
N PRO A 211 5.35 -6.52 6.05
CA PRO A 211 6.65 -5.99 5.71
C PRO A 211 6.58 -4.48 5.46
N THR A 212 7.61 -3.73 5.86
CA THR A 212 7.64 -2.26 5.79
C THR A 212 7.48 -1.72 4.36
N TRP A 213 7.89 -2.47 3.35
CA TRP A 213 7.75 -2.08 1.95
C TRP A 213 6.30 -2.05 1.44
N LEU A 214 5.34 -2.59 2.21
CA LEU A 214 3.91 -2.43 1.96
C LEU A 214 3.30 -1.19 2.60
N ASN A 215 4.03 -0.48 3.47
CA ASN A 215 3.55 0.82 3.96
C ASN A 215 3.50 1.81 2.80
N LEU A 216 2.43 2.59 2.75
CA LEU A 216 2.19 3.51 1.65
C LEU A 216 2.72 4.91 1.92
N GLY A 217 3.09 5.26 3.14
CA GLY A 217 3.73 6.53 3.48
C GLY A 217 5.03 6.71 2.70
N GLY A 218 5.52 7.94 2.61
CA GLY A 218 6.90 8.16 2.18
C GLY A 218 7.80 7.42 3.16
N ASP A 219 8.86 6.77 2.66
CA ASP A 219 9.93 6.40 3.57
C ASP A 219 10.34 7.71 4.27
N GLU A 220 10.26 7.76 5.61
CA GLU A 220 11.05 8.70 6.40
C GLU A 220 12.51 8.32 6.15
N GLY A 221 12.97 8.61 4.93
CA GLY A 221 14.31 8.39 4.48
C GLY A 221 15.18 9.29 5.33
N ASP A 222 15.98 8.65 6.17
CA ASP A 222 17.42 8.71 5.96
C ASP A 222 17.91 10.15 5.73
N GLY A 223 17.67 11.00 6.73
CA GLY A 223 18.51 12.15 7.01
C GLY A 223 19.88 11.67 7.49
N GLY A 224 20.66 11.11 6.57
CA GLY A 224 22.11 10.94 6.70
C GLY A 224 22.83 12.25 6.43
#